data_AF-A0A2E7DBK3-F1
#
_entry.id   AF-A0A2E7DBK3-F1
#
_cell.length_a   1.000
_cell.length_b   1.000
_cell.length_c   1.000
_cell.angle_alpha   90.00
_cell.angle_beta   90.00
_cell.angle_gamma   90.00
#
_symmetry.space_group_name_H-M   'P 1'
#
loop_
_entity.id
_entity.type
_entity.pdbx_description
1 polymer ?
#
loop_
_entity_poly.entity_id
_entity_poly.type
_entity_poly.pdbx_seq_one_letter_code
_entity_poly.pdbx_strand_id
1 'polypeptide(L)'
;MTQSRSMSIALVAFVTCMCNLSVNENLLAQDFRVYTRIYDLSKPAGSSKEGPAVVGRIMSLFHHGQVYDYIDGVGQVTVFDPVQRRFIIMNGKQMISTVVEFDEVTQWVKLAESRAKEKADTLRLLKDKESLNTMRLLEFLMVPEFETTMKDKQLSLRSRVIDYEVTTVKPKHAEAVDAYLKYADWIKRMNSMMHPEGLLPAPRIALNAELRKRRLLATEVNLSVKIEQPIRLRAVHQIYWSLGPSDRQDIARWKKRINHPDMQKLSMREYLAAIQ
;
A
#
# COMPACT_ATOMS: atom_id res chain seq x y z
N MET A 1 -47.57 -70.24 17.94
CA MET A 1 -46.93 -71.36 17.21
C MET A 1 -46.98 -71.04 15.72
N THR A 2 -45.97 -71.51 14.97
CA THR A 2 -45.72 -71.40 13.51
C THR A 2 -45.41 -70.00 12.95
N GLN A 3 -44.13 -69.65 12.74
CA GLN A 3 -43.28 -69.90 11.53
C GLN A 3 -43.88 -69.30 10.25
N SER A 4 -43.28 -68.29 9.60
CA SER A 4 -41.99 -68.23 8.88
C SER A 4 -42.21 -68.30 7.37
N ARG A 5 -41.77 -67.24 6.66
CA ARG A 5 -41.14 -67.20 5.31
C ARG A 5 -41.10 -65.72 4.89
N SER A 6 -39.98 -65.01 4.95
CA SER A 6 -38.73 -65.12 4.17
C SER A 6 -38.84 -64.62 2.73
N MET A 7 -37.79 -63.87 2.35
CA MET A 7 -37.35 -63.43 1.02
C MET A 7 -37.98 -62.13 0.49
N SER A 8 -37.25 -61.16 -0.05
CA SER A 8 -35.80 -61.02 -0.26
C SER A 8 -35.51 -59.60 -0.79
N ILE A 9 -34.40 -59.03 -0.32
CA ILE A 9 -33.36 -58.36 -1.11
C ILE A 9 -33.60 -56.93 -1.65
N ALA A 10 -32.56 -56.11 -1.40
CA ALA A 10 -32.03 -54.99 -2.19
C ALA A 10 -32.50 -53.54 -1.93
N LEU A 11 -31.57 -52.79 -1.33
CA LEU A 11 -30.86 -51.65 -1.94
C LEU A 11 -31.38 -50.21 -1.68
N VAL A 12 -30.56 -49.50 -0.89
CA VAL A 12 -30.06 -48.11 -1.05
C VAL A 12 -30.95 -46.90 -0.69
N ALA A 13 -30.42 -46.19 0.31
CA ALA A 13 -30.26 -44.74 0.51
C ALA A 13 -31.46 -43.79 0.43
N PHE A 14 -31.57 -42.95 1.48
CA PHE A 14 -31.36 -41.50 1.33
C PHE A 14 -31.09 -40.89 2.72
N VAL A 15 -29.82 -40.56 3.02
CA VAL A 15 -29.49 -39.64 4.12
C VAL A 15 -29.50 -38.25 3.49
N THR A 16 -30.56 -37.50 3.75
CA THR A 16 -30.68 -36.11 3.31
C THR A 16 -29.73 -35.26 4.14
N CYS A 17 -28.55 -35.02 3.57
CA CYS A 17 -27.61 -34.01 4.03
C CYS A 17 -28.28 -32.64 3.88
N MET A 18 -28.75 -32.06 5.00
CA MET A 18 -29.06 -30.63 5.04
C MET A 18 -27.74 -29.87 5.01
N CYS A 19 -27.20 -29.69 3.81
CA CYS A 19 -26.23 -28.65 3.54
C CYS A 19 -26.92 -27.31 3.85
N ASN A 20 -26.62 -26.75 5.02
CA ASN A 20 -26.67 -25.32 5.21
C ASN A 20 -25.70 -24.73 4.18
N LEU A 21 -26.24 -24.40 3.01
CA LEU A 21 -25.65 -23.41 2.12
C LEU A 21 -25.69 -22.10 2.91
N SER A 22 -24.70 -21.91 3.77
CA SER A 22 -24.20 -20.57 4.05
C SER A 22 -23.86 -20.01 2.68
N VAL A 23 -24.77 -19.19 2.15
CA VAL A 23 -24.46 -18.29 1.06
C VAL A 23 -23.22 -17.56 1.57
N ASN A 24 -22.06 -17.92 1.01
CA ASN A 24 -20.91 -17.05 1.06
C ASN A 24 -21.43 -15.77 0.41
N GLU A 25 -21.83 -14.81 1.23
CA GLU A 25 -21.75 -13.42 0.81
C GLU A 25 -20.32 -13.30 0.34
N ASN A 26 -20.15 -13.23 -0.98
CA ASN A 26 -18.94 -12.71 -1.56
C ASN A 26 -18.65 -11.46 -0.75
N LEU A 27 -17.55 -11.50 0.02
CA LEU A 27 -16.96 -10.36 0.71
C LEU A 27 -16.70 -9.30 -0.38
N LEU A 28 -17.74 -8.55 -0.72
CA LEU A 28 -17.65 -7.41 -1.61
C LEU A 28 -16.80 -6.43 -0.82
N ALA A 29 -15.53 -6.38 -1.19
CA ALA A 29 -14.59 -5.41 -0.65
C ALA A 29 -15.27 -4.04 -0.71
N GLN A 30 -15.49 -3.49 0.48
CA GLN A 30 -16.39 -2.37 0.65
C GLN A 30 -15.89 -1.16 -0.14
N ASP A 31 -16.81 -0.42 -0.73
CA ASP A 31 -16.51 0.79 -1.48
C ASP A 31 -16.17 1.94 -0.51
N PHE A 32 -14.95 2.45 -0.54
CA PHE A 32 -14.55 3.62 0.27
C PHE A 32 -13.47 4.44 -0.42
N ARG A 33 -13.29 5.68 0.04
CA ARG A 33 -12.28 6.61 -0.47
C ARG A 33 -11.34 7.03 0.63
N VAL A 34 -10.06 7.10 0.33
CA VAL A 34 -9.05 7.75 1.17
C VAL A 34 -8.44 8.91 0.40
N TYR A 35 -8.58 10.12 0.95
CA TYR A 35 -7.92 11.30 0.43
C TYR A 35 -6.73 11.65 1.31
N THR A 36 -5.54 11.76 0.72
CA THR A 36 -4.29 11.98 1.46
C THR A 36 -3.64 13.30 1.04
N ARG A 37 -3.27 14.12 2.03
CA ARG A 37 -2.37 15.27 1.83
C ARG A 37 -1.01 14.99 2.45
N ILE A 38 0.06 15.27 1.73
CA ILE A 38 1.44 15.11 2.19
C ILE A 38 2.08 16.49 2.34
N TYR A 39 2.67 16.74 3.50
CA TYR A 39 3.36 17.97 3.86
C TYR A 39 4.84 17.68 4.08
N ASP A 40 5.70 18.58 3.58
CA ASP A 40 7.11 18.60 3.93
C ASP A 40 7.33 19.54 5.13
N LEU A 41 7.82 18.94 6.22
CA LEU A 41 8.11 19.60 7.49
C LEU A 41 9.62 19.75 7.73
N SER A 42 10.45 19.48 6.71
CA SER A 42 11.91 19.54 6.80
C SER A 42 12.42 20.98 6.89
N LYS A 43 11.63 21.96 6.41
CA LYS A 43 11.92 23.39 6.59
C LYS A 43 11.40 23.89 7.94
N PRO A 44 12.17 24.72 8.68
CA PRO A 44 11.77 25.20 10.00
C PRO A 44 10.49 26.04 9.95
N ALA A 45 9.61 25.79 10.92
CA ALA A 45 8.40 26.58 11.17
C ALA A 45 8.80 28.04 11.44
N GLY A 46 8.42 28.95 10.54
CA GLY A 46 8.81 30.36 10.55
C GLY A 46 9.42 30.86 9.24
N SER A 47 9.77 29.98 8.31
CA SER A 47 10.33 30.34 7.00
C SER A 47 9.28 30.68 5.92
N SER A 48 7.99 30.43 6.18
CA SER A 48 6.87 30.78 5.29
C SER A 48 5.69 31.37 6.09
N LYS A 49 5.08 32.46 5.59
CA LYS A 49 3.83 33.01 6.14
C LYS A 49 2.62 32.07 5.91
N GLU A 50 2.77 31.05 5.07
CA GLU A 50 1.68 30.20 4.55
C GLU A 50 1.62 28.78 5.14
N GLY A 51 2.44 28.48 6.16
CA GLY A 51 2.51 27.14 6.76
C GLY A 51 3.32 26.13 5.94
N PRO A 52 3.32 24.84 6.32
CA PRO A 52 4.11 23.81 5.65
C PRO A 52 3.61 23.52 4.24
N ALA A 53 4.53 23.41 3.28
CA ALA A 53 4.20 23.20 1.88
C ALA A 53 3.54 21.82 1.65
N VAL A 54 2.41 21.82 0.93
CA VAL A 54 1.78 20.59 0.45
C VAL A 54 2.58 20.09 -0.75
N VAL A 55 3.25 18.96 -0.58
CA VAL A 55 4.09 18.33 -1.62
C VAL A 55 3.38 17.22 -2.38
N GLY A 56 2.19 16.81 -1.93
CA GLY A 56 1.41 15.79 -2.62
C GLY A 56 -0.06 15.73 -2.19
N ARG A 57 -0.91 15.37 -3.14
CA ARG A 57 -2.34 15.10 -2.94
C ARG A 57 -2.69 13.81 -3.69
N ILE A 58 -3.26 12.85 -2.96
CA ILE A 58 -3.54 11.52 -3.48
C ILE A 58 -4.99 11.15 -3.16
N MET A 59 -5.69 10.58 -4.13
CA MET A 59 -7.04 10.04 -3.97
C MET A 59 -7.05 8.55 -4.31
N SER A 60 -7.25 7.71 -3.29
CA SER A 60 -7.35 6.27 -3.44
C SER A 60 -8.82 5.84 -3.33
N LEU A 61 -9.37 5.29 -4.40
CA LEU A 61 -10.75 4.80 -4.47
C LEU A 61 -10.75 3.27 -4.45
N PHE A 62 -11.29 2.68 -3.37
CA PHE A 62 -11.47 1.25 -3.21
C PHE A 62 -12.81 0.88 -3.81
N HIS A 63 -12.80 0.04 -4.85
CA HIS A 63 -14.01 -0.34 -5.55
C HIS A 63 -13.92 -1.77 -6.08
N HIS A 64 -14.85 -2.62 -5.67
CA HIS A 64 -14.94 -4.03 -6.10
C HIS A 64 -13.59 -4.79 -5.99
N GLY A 65 -12.85 -4.56 -4.91
CA GLY A 65 -11.58 -5.22 -4.64
C GLY A 65 -10.36 -4.66 -5.38
N GLN A 66 -10.55 -3.69 -6.27
CA GLN A 66 -9.48 -2.91 -6.89
C GLN A 66 -9.29 -1.58 -6.17
N VAL A 67 -8.10 -0.98 -6.33
CA VAL A 67 -7.84 0.39 -5.85
C VAL A 67 -7.39 1.25 -7.01
N TYR A 68 -8.07 2.37 -7.21
CA TYR A 68 -7.71 3.40 -8.18
C TYR A 68 -7.04 4.54 -7.42
N ASP A 69 -5.74 4.69 -7.61
CA ASP A 69 -4.93 5.66 -6.89
C ASP A 69 -4.49 6.78 -7.82
N TYR A 70 -5.05 7.97 -7.60
CA TYR A 70 -4.82 9.14 -8.43
C TYR A 70 -3.91 10.14 -7.71
N ILE A 71 -2.85 10.55 -8.40
CA ILE A 71 -1.92 11.58 -7.91
C ILE A 71 -2.23 12.90 -8.64
N ASP A 72 -2.75 13.85 -7.86
CA ASP A 72 -3.08 15.19 -8.34
C ASP A 72 -1.80 15.97 -8.71
N GLY A 73 -1.91 16.89 -9.65
CA GLY A 73 -0.80 17.62 -10.26
C GLY A 73 -0.09 16.84 -11.38
N VAL A 74 0.20 15.55 -11.17
CA VAL A 74 0.90 14.72 -12.18
C VAL A 74 -0.08 14.15 -13.21
N GLY A 75 -1.32 13.83 -12.80
CA GLY A 75 -2.31 13.23 -13.71
C GLY A 75 -2.14 11.72 -13.91
N GLN A 76 -1.38 11.08 -13.01
CA GLN A 76 -1.16 9.64 -13.00
C GLN A 76 -2.28 8.94 -12.24
N VAL A 77 -2.72 7.80 -12.79
CA VAL A 77 -3.61 6.85 -12.12
C VAL A 77 -2.92 5.50 -12.06
N THR A 78 -2.85 4.93 -10.87
CA THR A 78 -2.40 3.57 -10.64
C THR A 78 -3.59 2.72 -10.23
N VAL A 79 -3.85 1.63 -10.96
CA VAL A 79 -4.84 0.62 -10.59
C VAL A 79 -4.12 -0.55 -9.96
N PHE A 80 -4.41 -0.81 -8.69
CA PHE A 80 -4.01 -2.03 -7.99
C PHE A 80 -5.07 -3.09 -8.21
N ASP A 81 -4.72 -4.20 -8.87
CA ASP A 81 -5.59 -5.33 -9.14
C ASP A 81 -5.03 -6.60 -8.50
N PRO A 82 -5.47 -6.95 -7.28
CA PRO A 82 -4.97 -8.12 -6.58
C PRO A 82 -5.50 -9.45 -7.17
N VAL A 83 -6.59 -9.41 -7.95
CA VAL A 83 -7.15 -10.61 -8.60
C VAL A 83 -6.28 -10.99 -9.79
N GLN A 84 -5.91 -10.01 -10.60
CA GLN A 84 -5.01 -10.18 -11.74
C GLN A 84 -3.52 -10.09 -11.35
N ARG A 85 -3.21 -9.91 -10.05
CA ARG A 85 -1.85 -9.81 -9.48
C ARG A 85 -0.95 -8.77 -10.16
N ARG A 86 -1.50 -7.60 -10.47
CA ARG A 86 -0.77 -6.57 -11.22
C ARG A 86 -1.15 -5.15 -10.83
N PHE A 87 -0.29 -4.23 -11.25
CA PHE A 87 -0.58 -2.81 -11.34
C PHE A 87 -0.78 -2.39 -12.78
N ILE A 88 -1.70 -1.48 -13.02
CA ILE A 88 -1.77 -0.72 -14.27
C ILE A 88 -1.46 0.74 -13.93
N ILE A 89 -0.43 1.31 -14.53
CA ILE A 89 -0.04 2.69 -14.30
C ILE A 89 -0.29 3.44 -15.59
N MET A 90 -1.09 4.49 -15.53
CA MET A 90 -1.45 5.31 -16.68
C MET A 90 -1.10 6.76 -16.40
N ASN A 91 -0.44 7.42 -17.34
CA ASN A 91 -0.41 8.87 -17.35
C ASN A 91 -1.39 9.41 -18.38
N GLY A 92 -2.46 10.04 -17.90
CA GLY A 92 -3.53 10.53 -18.75
C GLY A 92 -3.17 11.73 -19.62
N LYS A 93 -2.06 12.44 -19.35
CA LYS A 93 -1.60 13.58 -20.15
C LYS A 93 -0.79 13.12 -21.37
N GLN A 94 0.13 12.20 -21.16
CA GLN A 94 1.00 11.64 -22.22
C GLN A 94 0.32 10.50 -23.01
N MET A 95 -0.86 10.02 -22.59
CA MET A 95 -1.55 8.87 -23.22
C MET A 95 -0.68 7.61 -23.27
N ILE A 96 0.12 7.41 -22.22
CA ILE A 96 0.97 6.24 -22.03
C ILE A 96 0.51 5.43 -20.81
N SER A 97 0.72 4.12 -20.87
CA SER A 97 0.46 3.20 -19.78
C SER A 97 1.51 2.10 -19.71
N THR A 98 1.63 1.50 -18.54
CA THR A 98 2.42 0.28 -18.34
C THR A 98 1.69 -0.66 -17.38
N VAL A 99 2.03 -1.95 -17.45
CA VAL A 99 1.51 -2.98 -16.57
C VAL A 99 2.71 -3.60 -15.86
N VAL A 100 2.61 -3.69 -14.53
CA VAL A 100 3.68 -4.24 -13.68
C VAL A 100 3.09 -5.38 -12.87
N GLU A 101 3.61 -6.58 -13.07
CA GLU A 101 3.17 -7.76 -12.34
C GLU A 101 3.72 -7.75 -10.90
N PHE A 102 2.99 -8.33 -9.95
CA PHE A 102 3.41 -8.38 -8.54
C PHE A 102 4.75 -9.11 -8.34
N ASP A 103 5.02 -10.10 -9.19
CA ASP A 103 6.27 -10.85 -9.14
C ASP A 103 7.46 -9.98 -9.58
N GLU A 104 7.27 -9.10 -10.58
CA GLU A 104 8.27 -8.11 -11.00
C GLU A 104 8.55 -7.11 -9.87
N VAL A 105 7.49 -6.57 -9.22
CA VAL A 105 7.64 -5.70 -8.04
C VAL A 105 8.41 -6.41 -6.92
N THR A 106 8.11 -7.68 -6.68
CA THR A 106 8.77 -8.46 -5.63
C THR A 106 10.25 -8.71 -5.94
N GLN A 107 10.57 -9.05 -7.20
CA GLN A 107 11.95 -9.21 -7.66
C GLN A 107 12.71 -7.90 -7.56
N TRP A 108 12.10 -6.77 -7.91
CA TRP A 108 12.71 -5.45 -7.79
C TRP A 108 13.09 -5.13 -6.34
N VAL A 109 12.16 -5.34 -5.39
CA VAL A 109 12.45 -5.08 -3.96
C VAL A 109 13.63 -5.93 -3.47
N LYS A 110 13.70 -7.21 -3.86
CA LYS A 110 14.84 -8.07 -3.52
C LYS A 110 16.16 -7.56 -4.10
N LEU A 111 16.14 -7.09 -5.34
CA LEU A 111 17.32 -6.51 -5.99
C LEU A 111 17.77 -5.22 -5.30
N ALA A 112 16.82 -4.35 -4.94
CA ALA A 112 17.10 -3.11 -4.21
C ALA A 112 17.70 -3.39 -2.82
N GLU A 113 17.17 -4.39 -2.09
CA GLU A 113 17.74 -4.84 -0.81
C GLU A 113 19.16 -5.39 -0.98
N SER A 114 19.43 -6.21 -2.01
CA SER A 114 20.78 -6.71 -2.29
C SER A 114 21.79 -5.58 -2.54
N ARG A 115 21.40 -4.58 -3.34
CA ARG A 115 22.24 -3.41 -3.62
C ARG A 115 22.47 -2.56 -2.37
N ALA A 116 21.44 -2.36 -1.55
CA ALA A 116 21.56 -1.65 -0.28
C ALA A 116 22.53 -2.37 0.66
N LYS A 117 22.49 -3.71 0.70
CA LYS A 117 23.42 -4.53 1.47
C LYS A 117 24.86 -4.36 0.99
N GLU A 118 25.13 -4.51 -0.30
CA GLU A 118 26.47 -4.33 -0.87
C GLU A 118 27.04 -2.94 -0.55
N LYS A 119 26.21 -1.91 -0.67
CA LYS A 119 26.58 -0.53 -0.33
C LYS A 119 26.88 -0.38 1.16
N ALA A 120 26.05 -0.93 2.04
CA ALA A 120 26.29 -0.90 3.48
C ALA A 120 27.60 -1.62 3.86
N ASP A 121 27.87 -2.79 3.27
CA ASP A 121 29.11 -3.55 3.50
C ASP A 121 30.35 -2.75 3.06
N THR A 122 30.27 -2.03 1.93
CA THR A 122 31.35 -1.12 1.48
C THR A 122 31.56 0.05 2.43
N LEU A 123 30.48 0.72 2.84
CA LEU A 123 30.54 1.87 3.75
C LEU A 123 31.10 1.51 5.13
N ARG A 124 30.87 0.27 5.59
CA ARG A 124 31.41 -0.24 6.86
C ARG A 124 32.95 -0.19 6.90
N LEU A 125 33.61 -0.33 5.75
CA LEU A 125 35.07 -0.36 5.65
C LEU A 125 35.71 1.04 5.75
N LEU A 126 34.98 2.10 5.41
CA LEU A 126 35.50 3.48 5.36
C LEU A 126 35.69 4.08 6.76
N LYS A 127 34.93 3.62 7.76
CA LYS A 127 35.03 3.98 9.20
C LYS A 127 34.91 5.47 9.54
N ASP A 128 34.62 6.34 8.60
CA ASP A 128 34.27 7.73 8.87
C ASP A 128 32.81 7.85 9.36
N LYS A 129 32.51 8.95 10.05
CA LYS A 129 31.21 9.15 10.72
C LYS A 129 30.04 9.19 9.73
N GLU A 130 30.23 9.78 8.55
CA GLU A 130 29.17 9.94 7.54
C GLU A 130 28.83 8.58 6.93
N SER A 131 29.83 7.83 6.48
CA SER A 131 29.66 6.48 5.95
C SER A 131 28.99 5.55 6.96
N LEU A 132 29.38 5.61 8.24
CA LEU A 132 28.75 4.79 9.28
C LEU A 132 27.29 5.18 9.55
N ASN A 133 26.92 6.46 9.43
CA ASN A 133 25.53 6.89 9.55
C ASN A 133 24.68 6.40 8.37
N THR A 134 25.20 6.53 7.15
CA THR A 134 24.53 6.04 5.94
C THR A 134 24.40 4.52 5.96
N MET A 135 25.43 3.80 6.37
CA MET A 135 25.39 2.35 6.57
C MET A 135 24.26 1.93 7.53
N ARG A 136 24.15 2.58 8.71
CA ARG A 136 23.08 2.28 9.68
C ARG A 136 21.70 2.53 9.12
N LEU A 137 21.52 3.59 8.32
CA LEU A 137 20.24 3.82 7.64
C LEU A 137 19.93 2.69 6.66
N LEU A 138 20.88 2.30 5.79
CA LEU A 138 20.68 1.22 4.82
C LEU A 138 20.35 -0.11 5.49
N GLU A 139 21.07 -0.47 6.55
CA GLU A 139 20.78 -1.67 7.35
C GLU A 139 19.35 -1.65 7.90
N PHE A 140 18.94 -0.51 8.48
CA PHE A 140 17.58 -0.32 8.99
C PHE A 140 16.50 -0.39 7.90
N LEU A 141 16.79 0.13 6.71
CA LEU A 141 15.86 0.12 5.58
C LEU A 141 15.58 -1.30 5.05
N MET A 142 16.48 -2.26 5.28
CA MET A 142 16.28 -3.67 4.91
C MET A 142 15.56 -4.45 6.00
N VAL A 143 15.98 -4.30 7.26
CA VAL A 143 15.43 -5.04 8.41
C VAL A 143 15.13 -4.06 9.55
N PRO A 144 13.98 -3.36 9.49
CA PRO A 144 13.65 -2.34 10.48
C PRO A 144 13.22 -2.96 11.81
N GLU A 145 13.90 -2.58 12.88
CA GLU A 145 13.52 -2.92 14.25
C GLU A 145 13.12 -1.65 15.00
N PHE A 146 11.87 -1.60 15.46
CA PHE A 146 11.30 -0.44 16.15
C PHE A 146 10.96 -0.77 17.60
N GLU A 147 11.26 0.18 18.49
CA GLU A 147 10.59 0.26 19.78
C GLU A 147 9.17 0.79 19.57
N THR A 148 8.17 -0.05 19.86
CA THR A 148 6.77 0.27 19.58
C THR A 148 6.01 0.55 20.87
N THR A 149 5.35 1.71 20.95
CA THR A 149 4.47 2.06 22.06
C THR A 149 3.10 2.53 21.56
N MET A 150 2.07 2.31 22.37
CA MET A 150 0.71 2.76 22.10
C MET A 150 0.19 3.50 23.33
N LYS A 151 -0.27 4.73 23.14
CA LYS A 151 -0.97 5.50 24.16
C LYS A 151 -2.23 6.12 23.54
N ASP A 152 -3.38 5.76 24.06
CA ASP A 152 -4.70 6.19 23.57
C ASP A 152 -4.91 5.88 22.07
N LYS A 153 -4.83 6.90 21.21
CA LYS A 153 -4.94 6.81 19.75
C LYS A 153 -3.60 7.06 19.04
N GLN A 154 -2.51 7.22 19.79
CA GLN A 154 -1.19 7.48 19.26
C GLN A 154 -0.35 6.20 19.28
N LEU A 155 0.12 5.81 18.10
CA LEU A 155 1.07 4.72 17.89
C LEU A 155 2.43 5.33 17.54
N SER A 156 3.44 5.00 18.32
CA SER A 156 4.82 5.44 18.12
C SER A 156 5.71 4.26 17.81
N LEU A 157 6.49 4.36 16.73
CA LEU A 157 7.55 3.42 16.37
C LEU A 157 8.85 4.21 16.30
N ARG A 158 9.77 3.96 17.24
CA ARG A 158 11.02 4.72 17.37
C ARG A 158 12.23 3.86 17.05
N SER A 159 13.25 4.47 16.43
CA SER A 159 14.55 3.85 16.22
C SER A 159 15.67 4.89 16.24
N ARG A 160 16.91 4.46 16.03
CA ARG A 160 18.05 5.37 15.92
C ARG A 160 18.03 6.23 14.64
N VAL A 161 17.36 5.78 13.59
CA VAL A 161 17.44 6.41 12.25
C VAL A 161 16.09 6.82 11.65
N ILE A 162 15.00 6.15 12.03
CA ILE A 162 13.65 6.44 11.53
C ILE A 162 12.67 6.38 12.68
N ASP A 163 11.78 7.36 12.75
CA ASP A 163 10.64 7.35 13.67
C ASP A 163 9.33 7.53 12.91
N TYR A 164 8.29 6.87 13.41
CA TYR A 164 6.89 7.14 13.07
C TYR A 164 6.11 7.59 14.30
N GLU A 165 5.29 8.63 14.12
CA GLU A 165 4.25 9.03 15.06
C GLU A 165 2.91 9.03 14.33
N VAL A 166 1.96 8.23 14.80
CA VAL A 166 0.76 7.90 14.04
C VAL A 166 -0.49 8.12 14.89
N THR A 167 -1.35 9.01 14.43
CA THR A 167 -2.70 9.11 14.96
C THR A 167 -3.59 8.09 14.27
N THR A 168 -4.29 7.30 15.08
CA THR A 168 -5.05 6.14 14.63
C THR A 168 -6.54 6.30 14.86
N VAL A 169 -7.32 5.57 14.06
CA VAL A 169 -8.76 5.45 14.20
C VAL A 169 -9.17 3.99 14.09
N LYS A 170 -10.21 3.60 14.84
CA LYS A 170 -10.91 2.35 14.57
C LYS A 170 -11.76 2.54 13.33
N PRO A 171 -11.64 1.67 12.31
CA PRO A 171 -12.43 1.81 11.09
C PRO A 171 -13.92 1.61 11.40
N LYS A 172 -14.81 2.14 10.55
CA LYS A 172 -16.25 1.84 10.63
C LYS A 172 -16.53 0.37 10.29
N HIS A 173 -15.70 -0.21 9.44
CA HIS A 173 -15.84 -1.57 8.91
C HIS A 173 -14.50 -2.29 9.02
N ALA A 174 -14.49 -3.49 9.59
CA ALA A 174 -13.25 -4.19 9.95
C ALA A 174 -12.45 -4.60 8.70
N GLU A 175 -13.15 -4.97 7.62
CA GLU A 175 -12.62 -5.42 6.34
C GLU A 175 -11.80 -4.33 5.64
N ALA A 176 -12.12 -3.06 5.91
CA ALA A 176 -11.41 -1.93 5.33
C ALA A 176 -9.95 -1.84 5.81
N VAL A 177 -9.62 -2.38 6.99
CA VAL A 177 -8.24 -2.41 7.49
C VAL A 177 -7.37 -3.27 6.59
N ASP A 178 -7.81 -4.50 6.32
CA ASP A 178 -7.02 -5.42 5.50
C ASP A 178 -6.96 -4.97 4.05
N ALA A 179 -8.07 -4.47 3.49
CA ALA A 179 -8.10 -3.91 2.15
C ALA A 179 -7.11 -2.73 2.00
N TYR A 180 -7.17 -1.75 2.91
CA TYR A 180 -6.30 -0.58 2.88
C TYR A 180 -4.84 -0.95 3.12
N LEU A 181 -4.54 -1.71 4.18
CA LEU A 181 -3.14 -2.01 4.53
C LEU A 181 -2.49 -2.95 3.53
N LYS A 182 -3.24 -3.89 2.91
CA LYS A 182 -2.74 -4.71 1.80
C LYS A 182 -2.36 -3.83 0.61
N TYR A 183 -3.24 -2.93 0.20
CA TYR A 183 -2.93 -1.95 -0.85
C TYR A 183 -1.73 -1.07 -0.45
N ALA A 184 -1.68 -0.56 0.77
CA ALA A 184 -0.62 0.32 1.25
C ALA A 184 0.75 -0.36 1.27
N ASP A 185 0.82 -1.66 1.58
CA ASP A 185 2.06 -2.45 1.47
C ASP A 185 2.50 -2.57 0.00
N TRP A 186 1.58 -2.94 -0.88
CA TRP A 186 1.84 -3.15 -2.30
C TRP A 186 2.24 -1.87 -3.02
N ILE A 187 1.52 -0.76 -2.80
CA ILE A 187 1.86 0.53 -3.42
C ILE A 187 3.22 1.02 -2.93
N LYS A 188 3.62 0.72 -1.69
CA LYS A 188 4.95 1.12 -1.20
C LYS A 188 6.07 0.33 -1.86
N ARG A 189 5.87 -0.97 -2.11
CA ARG A 189 6.79 -1.79 -2.92
C ARG A 189 6.89 -1.26 -4.34
N MET A 190 5.76 -0.99 -4.99
CA MET A 190 5.73 -0.42 -6.35
C MET A 190 6.41 0.96 -6.41
N ASN A 191 6.17 1.84 -5.44
CA ASN A 191 6.81 3.15 -5.39
C ASN A 191 8.34 3.08 -5.24
N SER A 192 8.89 2.04 -4.60
CA SER A 192 10.34 1.82 -4.55
C SER A 192 10.95 1.41 -5.91
N MET A 193 10.11 0.93 -6.83
CA MET A 193 10.47 0.71 -8.23
C MET A 193 10.37 1.99 -9.07
N MET A 194 9.34 2.79 -8.83
CA MET A 194 9.16 4.10 -9.50
C MET A 194 10.22 5.13 -9.09
N HIS A 195 10.69 5.07 -7.84
CA HIS A 195 11.60 6.03 -7.26
C HIS A 195 12.75 5.31 -6.54
N PRO A 196 13.78 4.85 -7.28
CA PRO A 196 14.88 4.06 -6.72
C PRO A 196 15.70 4.78 -5.64
N GLU A 197 15.75 6.12 -5.68
CA GLU A 197 16.41 6.96 -4.67
C GLU A 197 15.58 7.15 -3.38
N GLY A 198 14.35 6.65 -3.37
CA GLY A 198 13.48 6.68 -2.21
C GLY A 198 13.85 5.66 -1.14
N LEU A 199 13.19 5.75 0.02
CA LEU A 199 13.34 4.74 1.07
C LEU A 199 12.80 3.38 0.61
N LEU A 200 13.49 2.30 0.99
CA LEU A 200 12.99 0.94 0.84
C LEU A 200 11.63 0.77 1.56
N PRO A 201 10.78 -0.17 1.11
CA PRO A 201 9.43 -0.29 1.64
C PRO A 201 9.35 -0.85 3.06
N ALA A 202 10.37 -1.58 3.53
CA ALA A 202 10.31 -2.37 4.76
C ALA A 202 9.88 -1.56 6.01
N PRO A 203 10.41 -0.35 6.29
CA PRO A 203 9.99 0.43 7.47
C PRO A 203 8.50 0.77 7.46
N ARG A 204 7.95 1.11 6.29
CA ARG A 204 6.52 1.44 6.17
C ARG A 204 5.66 0.18 6.32
N ILE A 205 6.13 -0.96 5.81
CA ILE A 205 5.47 -2.27 5.95
C ILE A 205 5.47 -2.70 7.43
N ALA A 206 6.56 -2.49 8.18
CA ALA A 206 6.61 -2.74 9.62
C ALA A 206 5.57 -1.91 10.38
N LEU A 207 5.42 -0.62 10.05
CA LEU A 207 4.33 0.20 10.59
C LEU A 207 2.93 -0.37 10.24
N ASN A 208 2.72 -0.78 8.99
CA ASN A 208 1.45 -1.40 8.58
C ASN A 208 1.17 -2.71 9.34
N ALA A 209 2.19 -3.50 9.67
CA ALA A 209 2.04 -4.71 10.46
C ALA A 209 1.53 -4.39 11.88
N GLU A 210 2.05 -3.35 12.53
CA GLU A 210 1.57 -2.90 13.84
C GLU A 210 0.12 -2.38 13.79
N LEU A 211 -0.23 -1.63 12.74
CA LEU A 211 -1.61 -1.19 12.51
C LEU A 211 -2.56 -2.38 12.30
N ARG A 212 -2.14 -3.37 11.51
CA ARG A 212 -2.91 -4.59 11.22
C ARG A 212 -3.15 -5.41 12.48
N LYS A 213 -2.10 -5.65 13.28
CA LYS A 213 -2.18 -6.36 14.57
C LYS A 213 -3.22 -5.74 15.51
N ARG A 214 -3.37 -4.42 15.45
CA ARG A 214 -4.28 -3.64 16.30
C ARG A 214 -5.65 -3.37 15.67
N ARG A 215 -5.84 -3.77 14.40
CA ARG A 215 -7.04 -3.48 13.59
C ARG A 215 -7.36 -1.98 13.51
N LEU A 216 -6.31 -1.18 13.27
CA LEU A 216 -6.40 0.28 13.19
C LEU A 216 -6.03 0.79 11.79
N LEU A 217 -6.56 1.96 11.46
CA LEU A 217 -6.09 2.76 10.32
C LEU A 217 -5.42 4.03 10.83
N ALA A 218 -4.46 4.53 10.07
CA ALA A 218 -3.85 5.83 10.33
C ALA A 218 -4.73 6.94 9.74
N THR A 219 -4.99 7.99 10.52
CA THR A 219 -5.53 9.27 10.03
C THR A 219 -4.42 10.30 9.87
N GLU A 220 -3.31 10.13 10.56
CA GLU A 220 -2.11 10.94 10.40
C GLU A 220 -0.86 10.07 10.59
N VAL A 221 0.15 10.25 9.74
CA VAL A 221 1.46 9.61 9.85
C VAL A 221 2.53 10.69 9.75
N ASN A 222 3.29 10.87 10.81
CA ASN A 222 4.49 11.71 10.84
C ASN A 222 5.71 10.80 10.73
N LEU A 223 6.52 10.99 9.70
CA LEU A 223 7.79 10.31 9.46
C LEU A 223 8.93 11.27 9.76
N SER A 224 9.93 10.81 10.52
CA SER A 224 11.20 11.52 10.71
C SER A 224 12.37 10.60 10.38
N VAL A 225 13.22 11.01 9.44
CA VAL A 225 14.47 10.33 9.09
C VAL A 225 15.65 11.13 9.62
N LYS A 226 16.46 10.52 10.47
CA LYS A 226 17.56 11.15 11.22
C LYS A 226 18.88 11.03 10.45
N ILE A 227 18.96 11.74 9.34
CA ILE A 227 20.18 11.93 8.54
C ILE A 227 20.66 13.39 8.63
N GLU A 228 21.80 13.71 8.02
CA GLU A 228 22.38 15.06 8.04
C GLU A 228 21.41 16.13 7.56
N GLN A 229 20.69 15.86 6.47
CA GLN A 229 19.56 16.67 6.01
C GLN A 229 18.25 15.97 6.41
N PRO A 230 17.70 16.26 7.61
CA PRO A 230 16.60 15.48 8.15
C PRO A 230 15.37 15.57 7.25
N ILE A 231 14.79 14.42 6.93
CA ILE A 231 13.52 14.35 6.21
C ILE A 231 12.41 14.28 7.24
N ARG A 232 11.46 15.22 7.18
CA ARG A 232 10.25 15.19 7.99
C ARG A 232 9.03 15.32 7.10
N LEU A 233 8.21 14.28 7.07
CA LEU A 233 6.99 14.25 6.27
C LEU A 233 5.79 14.00 7.17
N ARG A 234 4.68 14.67 6.84
CA ARG A 234 3.39 14.39 7.47
C ARG A 234 2.37 14.04 6.40
N ALA A 235 1.76 12.86 6.52
CA ALA A 235 0.62 12.45 5.71
C ALA A 235 -0.66 12.53 6.55
N VAL A 236 -1.70 13.18 6.03
CA VAL A 236 -3.03 13.26 6.66
C VAL A 236 -4.04 12.55 5.77
N HIS A 237 -4.73 11.55 6.31
CA HIS A 237 -5.70 10.71 5.63
C HIS A 237 -7.13 11.08 6.05
N GLN A 238 -7.96 11.45 5.07
CA GLN A 238 -9.40 11.63 5.23
C GLN A 238 -10.11 10.42 4.62
N ILE A 239 -10.74 9.62 5.47
CA ILE A 239 -11.40 8.37 5.09
C ILE A 239 -12.90 8.59 4.98
N TYR A 240 -13.46 8.27 3.82
CA TYR A 240 -14.89 8.33 3.52
C TYR A 240 -15.40 6.92 3.27
N TRP A 241 -16.32 6.43 4.11
CA TRP A 241 -16.82 5.04 4.10
C TRP A 241 -17.83 4.72 2.99
N SER A 242 -17.80 5.48 1.90
CA SER A 242 -18.65 5.31 0.73
C SER A 242 -18.04 6.07 -0.44
N LEU A 243 -18.26 5.57 -1.66
CA LEU A 243 -17.96 6.30 -2.89
C LEU A 243 -19.15 7.16 -3.32
N GLY A 244 -18.90 8.45 -3.57
CA GLY A 244 -19.88 9.38 -4.12
C GLY A 244 -20.04 9.25 -5.64
N PRO A 245 -21.02 9.98 -6.24
CA PRO A 245 -21.23 9.97 -7.68
C PRO A 245 -19.99 10.39 -8.49
N SER A 246 -19.26 11.41 -8.04
CA SER A 246 -18.03 11.87 -8.69
C SER A 246 -16.94 10.80 -8.70
N ASP A 247 -16.77 10.09 -7.58
CA ASP A 247 -15.77 9.03 -7.46
C ASP A 247 -16.07 7.89 -8.45
N ARG A 248 -17.35 7.52 -8.62
CA ARG A 248 -17.78 6.50 -9.59
C ARG A 248 -17.57 6.95 -11.04
N GLN A 249 -17.83 8.22 -11.33
CA GLN A 249 -17.55 8.81 -12.65
C GLN A 249 -16.04 8.80 -12.95
N ASP A 250 -15.20 9.12 -11.96
CA ASP A 250 -13.74 9.06 -12.10
C ASP A 250 -13.26 7.64 -12.43
N ILE A 251 -13.74 6.64 -11.69
CA ILE A 251 -13.43 5.22 -11.95
C ILE A 251 -13.84 4.84 -13.38
N ALA A 252 -15.08 5.15 -13.79
CA ALA A 252 -15.57 4.83 -15.13
C ALA A 252 -14.72 5.51 -16.22
N ARG A 253 -14.35 6.78 -16.02
CA ARG A 253 -13.49 7.53 -16.93
C ARG A 253 -12.10 6.92 -17.04
N TRP A 254 -11.47 6.54 -15.92
CA TRP A 254 -10.16 5.92 -15.92
C TRP A 254 -10.18 4.53 -16.57
N LYS A 255 -11.18 3.70 -16.28
CA LYS A 255 -11.39 2.42 -16.96
C LYS A 255 -11.51 2.60 -18.48
N LYS A 256 -12.30 3.58 -18.93
CA LYS A 256 -12.44 3.89 -20.36
C LYS A 256 -11.10 4.34 -20.97
N ARG A 257 -10.35 5.20 -20.27
CA ARG A 257 -9.08 5.74 -20.77
C ARG A 257 -7.97 4.69 -20.85
N ILE A 258 -7.85 3.81 -19.85
CA ILE A 258 -6.88 2.70 -19.86
C ILE A 258 -7.08 1.77 -21.07
N ASN A 259 -8.33 1.57 -21.49
CA ASN A 259 -8.69 0.72 -22.62
C ASN A 259 -8.85 1.50 -23.94
N HIS A 260 -8.43 2.77 -23.99
CA HIS A 260 -8.56 3.58 -25.19
C HIS A 260 -7.61 3.06 -26.30
N PRO A 261 -8.03 3.00 -27.58
CA PRO A 261 -7.16 2.52 -28.67
C PRO A 261 -5.84 3.29 -28.79
N ASP A 262 -5.86 4.61 -28.57
CA ASP A 262 -4.67 5.47 -28.64
C ASP A 262 -3.78 5.40 -27.38
N MET A 263 -4.13 4.59 -26.38
CA MET A 263 -3.31 4.42 -25.19
C MET A 263 -2.07 3.58 -25.53
N GLN A 264 -0.91 4.24 -25.61
CA GLN A 264 0.34 3.55 -25.87
C GLN A 264 0.74 2.71 -24.65
N LYS A 265 1.00 1.43 -24.87
CA LYS A 265 1.50 0.51 -23.83
C LYS A 265 3.01 0.45 -23.93
N LEU A 266 3.68 0.77 -22.83
CA LEU A 266 5.13 0.82 -22.70
C LEU A 266 5.62 -0.25 -21.72
N SER A 267 6.85 -0.71 -21.92
CA SER A 267 7.57 -1.40 -20.85
C SER A 267 7.80 -0.45 -19.67
N MET A 268 8.06 -1.01 -18.49
CA MET A 268 8.28 -0.21 -17.28
C MET A 268 9.45 0.77 -17.44
N ARG A 269 10.53 0.34 -18.12
CA ARG A 269 11.70 1.20 -18.41
C ARG A 269 11.36 2.37 -19.33
N GLU A 270 10.61 2.12 -20.41
CA GLU A 270 10.18 3.16 -21.34
C GLU A 270 9.20 4.12 -20.69
N TYR A 271 8.30 3.60 -19.84
CA TYR A 271 7.37 4.41 -19.07
C TYR A 271 8.10 5.40 -18.15
N LEU A 272 9.10 4.94 -17.39
CA LEU A 272 9.91 5.82 -16.53
C LEU A 272 10.66 6.89 -17.34
N ALA A 273 11.25 6.52 -18.48
CA ALA A 273 11.95 7.47 -19.33
C ALA A 273 11.02 8.55 -19.91
N ALA A 274 9.74 8.23 -20.13
CA ALA A 274 8.77 9.15 -20.73
C ALA A 274 8.10 10.12 -19.74
N ILE A 275 8.25 9.90 -18.42
CA ILE A 275 7.64 10.74 -17.36
C ILE A 275 8.65 11.58 -16.59
N GLN A 276 9.95 11.44 -16.87
CA GLN A 276 11.02 12.30 -16.38
C GLN A 276 11.07 13.60 -17.19
#